data_AF-D6RE67-F1
#
_entry.id   AF-D6RE67-F1
#
_cell.length_a   1.000
_cell.length_b   1.000
_cell.length_c   1.000
_cell.angle_alpha   90.00
_cell.angle_beta   90.00
_cell.angle_gamma   90.00
#
_symmetry.space_group_name_H-M   'P 1'
#
loop_
_entity.id
_entity.type
_entity.pdbx_description
1 polymer ?
#
loop_
_entity_poly.entity_id
_entity_poly.type
_entity_poly.pdbx_seq_one_letter_code
_entity_poly.pdbx_strand_id
1 'polypeptide(L)'
;MPKAPKGKSAGREKKVIHPYSRKAAQITREAHKQEKKEKLKNEKALRLNLVGEKLQWFQNHLDPQKKRYSKKDACELIERDSRHSKCK
;
A
#
# COMPACT_ATOMS: atom_id res chain seq x y z
N MET A 1 -37.14 20.37 17.27
CA MET A 1 -36.51 19.53 16.24
C MET A 1 -35.31 20.26 15.65
N PRO A 2 -34.09 19.70 15.61
CA PRO A 2 -32.96 20.37 14.97
C PRO A 2 -33.14 20.33 13.45
N LYS A 3 -32.96 21.48 12.78
CA LYS A 3 -33.15 21.62 11.33
C LYS A 3 -32.07 20.87 10.55
N ALA A 4 -32.48 20.11 9.54
CA ALA A 4 -31.61 19.38 8.62
C ALA A 4 -30.57 20.32 7.96
N PRO A 5 -29.30 19.90 7.83
CA PRO A 5 -28.30 20.71 7.15
C PRO A 5 -28.64 20.79 5.66
N LYS A 6 -28.99 22.00 5.19
CA LYS A 6 -29.18 22.29 3.76
C LYS A 6 -27.92 21.87 2.99
N GLY A 7 -28.09 20.93 2.08
CA GLY A 7 -27.02 20.40 1.22
C GLY A 7 -26.27 21.52 0.52
N LYS A 8 -24.95 21.54 0.68
CA LYS A 8 -24.07 22.46 -0.04
C LYS A 8 -23.90 21.94 -1.47
N SER A 9 -24.83 22.37 -2.34
CA SER A 9 -24.67 22.59 -3.78
C SER A 9 -23.75 21.60 -4.53
N ALA A 10 -24.31 20.48 -4.95
CA ALA A 10 -23.72 19.54 -5.91
C ALA A 10 -23.68 20.07 -7.37
N GLY A 11 -23.77 21.39 -7.58
CA GLY A 11 -23.91 21.98 -8.92
C GLY A 11 -23.39 23.41 -9.07
N ARG A 12 -22.57 23.92 -8.14
CA ARG A 12 -21.84 25.17 -8.40
C ARG A 12 -20.53 24.82 -9.10
N GLU A 13 -20.42 25.23 -10.36
CA GLU A 13 -19.16 25.26 -11.11
C GLU A 13 -18.01 25.73 -10.21
N LYS A 14 -16.83 25.13 -10.39
CA LYS A 14 -15.62 25.44 -9.62
C LYS A 14 -15.18 26.87 -9.92
N LYS A 15 -15.82 27.85 -9.26
CA LYS A 15 -15.41 29.25 -9.30
C LYS A 15 -13.94 29.34 -8.94
N VAL A 16 -13.20 30.22 -9.62
CA VAL A 16 -11.81 30.57 -9.26
C VAL A 16 -11.78 30.92 -7.78
N ILE A 17 -11.07 30.10 -7.00
CA ILE A 17 -10.97 30.24 -5.54
C ILE A 17 -9.72 31.05 -5.26
N HIS A 18 -9.86 32.16 -4.53
CA HIS A 18 -8.69 32.93 -4.09
C HIS A 18 -7.79 32.06 -3.20
N PRO A 19 -6.45 32.06 -3.40
CA PRO A 19 -5.52 31.15 -2.74
C PRO A 19 -5.55 31.26 -1.21
N TYR A 20 -5.75 32.46 -0.65
CA TYR A 20 -5.84 32.68 0.80
C TYR A 20 -7.25 32.56 1.38
N SER A 21 -8.22 32.09 0.59
CA SER A 21 -9.58 31.90 1.10
C SER A 21 -9.69 30.66 2.01
N ARG A 22 -10.68 30.67 2.91
CA ARG A 22 -10.99 29.50 3.75
C ARG A 22 -11.29 28.24 2.93
N LYS A 23 -11.87 28.40 1.73
CA LYS A 23 -12.19 27.28 0.84
C LYS A 23 -10.92 26.66 0.25
N ALA A 24 -9.94 27.46 -0.15
CA ALA A 24 -8.64 26.96 -0.60
C ALA A 24 -7.93 26.18 0.53
N ALA A 25 -7.91 26.73 1.74
CA ALA A 25 -7.33 26.05 2.90
C ALA A 25 -8.01 24.69 3.21
N GLN A 26 -9.33 24.58 3.02
CA GLN A 26 -10.05 23.30 3.17
C GLN A 26 -9.62 22.28 2.12
N ILE A 27 -9.52 22.68 0.86
CA ILE A 27 -9.08 21.81 -0.24
C ILE A 27 -7.67 21.29 0.02
N THR A 28 -6.74 22.16 0.42
CA THR A 28 -5.36 21.75 0.73
C THR A 28 -5.31 20.76 1.90
N ARG A 29 -6.12 20.98 2.96
CA ARG A 29 -6.20 20.05 4.09
C ARG A 29 -6.74 18.68 3.68
N GLU A 30 -7.77 18.66 2.85
CA GLU A 30 -8.36 17.43 2.34
C GLU A 30 -7.38 16.67 1.44
N ALA A 31 -6.71 17.38 0.52
CA ALA A 31 -5.67 16.82 -0.34
C ALA A 31 -4.54 16.19 0.48
N HIS A 32 -3.99 16.90 1.46
CA HIS A 32 -2.93 16.39 2.33
C HIS A 32 -3.37 15.21 3.20
N LYS A 33 -4.64 15.21 3.66
CA LYS A 33 -5.21 14.05 4.37
C LYS A 33 -5.27 12.83 3.45
N GLN A 34 -5.70 13.01 2.21
CA GLN A 34 -5.82 11.94 1.23
C GLN A 34 -4.44 11.43 0.81
N GLU A 35 -3.46 12.31 0.60
CA GLU A 35 -2.07 11.96 0.31
C GLU A 35 -1.47 11.09 1.43
N LYS A 36 -1.61 11.50 2.70
CA LYS A 36 -1.16 10.70 3.84
C LYS A 36 -1.82 9.32 3.88
N LYS A 37 -3.13 9.26 3.59
CA LYS A 37 -3.88 8.00 3.56
C LYS A 37 -3.36 7.07 2.46
N GLU A 38 -3.15 7.58 1.24
CA GLU A 38 -2.63 6.78 0.13
C GLU A 38 -1.18 6.36 0.36
N LYS A 39 -0.34 7.23 0.93
CA LYS A 39 1.03 6.87 1.32
C LYS A 39 1.05 5.67 2.28
N LEU A 40 0.23 5.70 3.33
CA LEU A 40 0.14 4.59 4.28
C LEU A 40 -0.38 3.29 3.64
N LYS A 41 -1.29 3.38 2.66
CA LYS A 41 -1.74 2.21 1.90
C LYS A 41 -0.63 1.65 1.03
N ASN A 42 0.08 2.52 0.32
CA ASN A 42 1.16 2.13 -0.58
C ASN A 42 2.33 1.50 0.18
N GLU A 43 2.70 2.04 1.34
CA GLU A 43 3.74 1.44 2.20
C GLU A 43 3.32 0.05 2.71
N LYS A 44 2.05 -0.13 3.11
CA LYS A 44 1.52 -1.44 3.51
C LYS A 44 1.49 -2.42 2.33
N ALA A 45 1.03 -1.97 1.17
CA ALA A 45 0.99 -2.77 -0.05
C ALA A 45 2.41 -3.20 -0.46
N LEU A 46 3.38 -2.29 -0.45
CA LEU A 46 4.79 -2.60 -0.73
C LEU A 46 5.33 -3.65 0.24
N ARG A 47 5.09 -3.49 1.54
CA ARG A 47 5.53 -4.46 2.55
C ARG A 47 4.91 -5.85 2.32
N LEU A 48 3.62 -5.91 2.00
CA LEU A 48 2.94 -7.17 1.70
C LEU A 48 3.44 -7.79 0.40
N ASN A 49 3.68 -6.98 -0.63
CA ASN A 49 4.20 -7.44 -1.92
C ASN A 49 5.59 -8.07 -1.75
N LEU A 50 6.50 -7.44 -0.99
CA LEU A 50 7.83 -8.00 -0.74
C LEU A 50 7.76 -9.37 -0.05
N VAL A 51 6.84 -9.53 0.92
CA VAL A 51 6.62 -10.83 1.57
C VAL A 51 6.01 -11.84 0.58
N GLY A 52 5.05 -11.41 -0.23
CA GLY A 52 4.40 -12.23 -1.24
C GLY A 52 5.38 -12.75 -2.30
N GLU A 53 6.22 -11.87 -2.84
CA GLU A 53 7.27 -12.23 -3.81
C GLU A 53 8.25 -13.25 -3.22
N LYS A 54 8.66 -13.03 -1.96
CA LYS A 54 9.52 -13.99 -1.25
C LYS A 54 8.84 -15.35 -1.13
N LEU A 55 7.60 -15.40 -0.62
CA LEU A 55 6.86 -16.65 -0.47
C LEU A 55 6.62 -17.35 -1.82
N GLN A 56 6.34 -16.60 -2.87
CA GLN A 56 6.18 -17.12 -4.23
C GLN A 56 7.48 -17.74 -4.74
N TRP A 57 8.64 -17.11 -4.46
CA TRP A 57 9.93 -17.71 -4.77
C TRP A 57 10.09 -19.06 -4.08
N PHE A 58 9.81 -19.16 -2.78
CA PHE A 58 9.86 -20.44 -2.06
C PHE A 58 8.91 -21.46 -2.69
N GLN A 59 7.67 -21.08 -2.97
CA GLN A 59 6.68 -21.98 -3.56
C GLN A 59 7.16 -22.59 -4.89
N ASN A 60 7.76 -21.78 -5.77
CA ASN A 60 8.28 -22.24 -7.07
C ASN A 60 9.52 -23.12 -6.96
N HIS A 61 10.25 -23.03 -5.85
CA HIS A 61 11.55 -23.68 -5.65
C HIS A 61 11.49 -24.84 -4.63
N LEU A 62 10.32 -25.07 -4.03
CA LEU A 62 10.01 -26.24 -3.23
C LEU A 62 9.57 -27.38 -4.14
N ASP A 63 9.91 -28.60 -3.74
CA ASP A 63 9.49 -29.82 -4.41
C ASP A 63 8.11 -30.23 -3.87
N PRO A 64 7.04 -30.23 -4.69
CA PRO A 64 5.69 -30.59 -4.25
C PRO A 64 5.57 -32.01 -3.71
N GLN A 65 6.47 -32.92 -4.12
CA GLN A 65 6.43 -34.33 -3.71
C GLN A 65 7.16 -34.58 -2.38
N LYS A 66 8.02 -33.64 -1.97
CA LYS A 66 8.87 -33.79 -0.79
C LYS A 66 8.11 -33.43 0.49
N LYS A 67 7.73 -34.46 1.25
CA LYS A 67 6.96 -34.31 2.51
C LYS A 67 7.75 -33.68 3.66
N ARG A 68 9.08 -33.86 3.71
CA ARG A 68 9.94 -33.36 4.78
C ARG A 68 11.28 -32.89 4.23
N TYR A 69 11.74 -31.75 4.74
CA TYR A 69 13.06 -31.22 4.47
C TYR A 69 13.97 -31.52 5.66
N SER A 70 15.19 -31.96 5.37
CA SER A 70 16.23 -32.03 6.40
C SER A 70 16.63 -30.60 6.80
N LYS A 71 17.26 -30.44 7.96
CA LYS A 71 17.81 -29.14 8.38
C LYS A 71 18.80 -28.58 7.35
N LYS A 72 19.62 -29.46 6.75
CA LYS A 72 20.60 -29.10 5.71
C LYS A 72 19.89 -28.57 4.46
N ASP A 73 18.89 -29.31 3.98
CA ASP A 73 18.15 -28.94 2.78
C ASP A 73 17.42 -27.60 2.95
N ALA A 74 16.85 -27.36 4.13
CA ALA A 74 16.19 -26.09 4.44
C ALA A 74 17.17 -24.92 4.46
N CYS A 75 18.35 -25.10 5.08
CA CYS A 75 19.40 -24.07 5.08
C CYS A 75 19.89 -23.75 3.66
N GLU A 76 20.17 -24.77 2.83
CA GLU A 76 20.59 -24.58 1.44
C GLU A 76 19.55 -23.80 0.63
N LEU A 77 18.26 -24.07 0.85
CA LEU A 77 17.16 -23.37 0.19
C LEU A 77 17.09 -21.89 0.61
N ILE A 78 17.27 -21.60 1.91
CA ILE A 78 17.34 -20.24 2.45
C ILE A 78 18.56 -19.49 1.91
N GLU A 79 19.72 -20.14 1.82
CA GLU A 79 20.94 -19.56 1.24
C GLU A 79 20.75 -19.24 -0.24
N ARG A 80 20.01 -20.06 -0.98
CA ARG A 80 19.65 -19.80 -2.38
C ARG A 80 18.71 -18.60 -2.53
N ASP A 81 17.69 -18.47 -1.67
CA ASP A 81 16.79 -17.29 -1.62
C ASP A 81 17.57 -15.99 -1.34
N SER A 82 18.47 -16.04 -0.36
CA SER A 82 19.25 -14.88 0.07
C SER A 82 20.22 -14.37 -1.01
N ARG A 83 20.71 -15.26 -1.88
CA ARG A 83 21.51 -14.89 -3.05
C ARG A 83 20.64 -14.24 -4.13
N HIS A 84 19.46 -14.81 -4.41
CA HIS A 84 18.52 -14.23 -5.37
C HIS A 84 18.09 -12.81 -4.96
N SER A 85 17.81 -12.61 -3.67
CA SER A 85 17.40 -11.31 -3.11
C SER A 85 18.50 -10.25 -3.10
N LYS A 86 19.78 -10.64 -3.15
CA LYS A 86 20.93 -9.70 -3.20
C LYS A 86 21.30 -9.27 -4.62
N CYS A 87 20.85 -10.02 -5.65
CA CYS A 87 21.14 -9.74 -7.06
C CYS A 87 20.01 -8.97 -7.78
N LYS A 88 18.87 -8.77 -7.12
CA LYS A 88 17.81 -7.85 -7.56
C LYS A 88 18.00 -6.49 -6.89
#